data_AF-A0A9Q4E6V3-F1
#
_entry.id   AF-A0A9Q4E6V3-F1
#
_cell.length_a   1.000
_cell.length_b   1.000
_cell.length_c   1.000
_cell.angle_alpha   90.00
_cell.angle_beta   90.00
_cell.angle_gamma   90.00
#
_symmetry.space_group_name_H-M   'P 1'
#
loop_
_entity.id
_entity.type
_entity.pdbx_description
1 polymer ?
#
loop_
_entity_poly.entity_id
_entity_poly.type
_entity_poly.pdbx_seq_one_letter_code
_entity_poly.pdbx_strand_id
1 'polypeptide(L)'
;MQFQIGDMVARKSYQMDVLFRIIGIEQTSKGNSIAILHGDEVRLIADSDFSDLVAVKKDEQMMRKKKDESRMNESLELLRQDYKLLREKQEYYATSQYQHQEHYFHMPGKVLHLDGDEAYLKKCLNVYKKIGVPVYGIHCHEKKMSASIEELLDKYRPDILVITGHDAYSKQKGSIDDLNAYRHSKHFVETVQNARKKTPHLDQLVIFAGACQSHFESLIRAGANFASSPSRVNIHALDPVYIVAKISFTPFMERINVWEVLRNTLTREKGLGGIETRGVLRIGMPYKSN
;
A
#
# COMPACT_ATOMS: atom_id res chain seq x y z
N MET A 1 22.85 -15.80 -23.80
CA MET A 1 22.36 -16.28 -22.49
C MET A 1 20.91 -16.69 -22.67
N GLN A 2 20.55 -17.88 -22.20
CA GLN A 2 19.17 -18.34 -22.26
C GLN A 2 18.52 -18.00 -20.91
N PHE A 3 17.57 -17.06 -20.92
CA PHE A 3 16.85 -16.67 -19.71
C PHE A 3 15.93 -17.79 -19.25
N GLN A 4 15.87 -18.02 -17.94
CA GLN A 4 15.03 -19.03 -17.30
C GLN A 4 14.07 -18.39 -16.31
N ILE A 5 12.99 -19.11 -16.00
CA ILE A 5 12.05 -18.70 -14.95
C ILE A 5 12.81 -18.61 -13.62
N GLY A 6 12.62 -17.50 -12.91
CA GLY A 6 13.31 -17.18 -11.66
C GLY A 6 14.50 -16.22 -11.81
N ASP A 7 15.02 -16.02 -13.03
CA ASP A 7 16.12 -15.08 -13.28
C ASP A 7 15.73 -13.64 -12.96
N MET A 8 16.69 -12.89 -12.41
CA MET A 8 16.55 -11.45 -12.16
C MET A 8 17.08 -10.67 -13.35
N VAL A 9 16.20 -9.87 -13.93
CA VAL A 9 16.45 -9.14 -15.18
C VAL A 9 16.02 -7.68 -15.06
N ALA A 10 16.56 -6.85 -15.93
CA ALA A 10 16.12 -5.47 -16.13
C ALA A 10 15.91 -5.22 -17.64
N ARG A 11 15.08 -4.23 -17.98
CA ARG A 11 14.72 -3.92 -19.37
C ARG A 11 15.55 -2.77 -19.91
N LYS A 12 16.17 -2.95 -21.08
CA LYS A 12 16.98 -1.89 -21.73
C LYS A 12 16.12 -0.71 -22.15
N SER A 13 14.94 -1.00 -22.69
CA SER A 13 13.96 -0.01 -23.15
C SER A 13 13.52 0.97 -22.05
N TYR A 14 13.63 0.56 -20.78
CA TYR A 14 13.33 1.38 -19.60
C TYR A 14 14.60 1.73 -18.79
N GLN A 15 15.76 1.75 -19.44
CA GLN A 15 17.04 2.17 -18.82
C GLN A 15 17.43 1.33 -17.58
N MET A 16 16.92 0.10 -17.47
CA MET A 16 17.14 -0.80 -16.34
C MET A 16 16.68 -0.22 -14.99
N ASP A 17 15.63 0.61 -15.03
CA ASP A 17 15.04 1.32 -13.89
C ASP A 17 14.48 0.38 -12.81
N VAL A 18 13.84 -0.71 -13.23
CA VAL A 18 13.16 -1.67 -12.37
C VAL A 18 13.83 -3.04 -12.46
N LEU A 19 13.98 -3.67 -11.29
CA LEU A 19 14.40 -5.06 -11.17
C LEU A 19 13.18 -5.97 -11.30
N PHE A 20 13.23 -6.91 -12.23
CA PHE A 20 12.17 -7.89 -12.46
C PHE A 20 12.65 -9.31 -12.21
N ARG A 21 11.72 -10.18 -11.83
CA ARG A 21 11.87 -11.63 -11.86
C ARG A 21 11.07 -12.21 -13.03
N ILE A 22 11.66 -13.12 -13.78
CA ILE A 22 10.92 -13.87 -14.81
C ILE A 22 9.99 -14.86 -14.10
N ILE A 23 8.69 -14.71 -14.30
CA ILE A 23 7.66 -15.60 -13.74
C ILE A 23 7.04 -16.53 -14.78
N GLY A 24 7.24 -16.25 -16.07
CA GLY A 24 6.74 -17.09 -17.16
C GLY A 24 7.50 -16.82 -18.45
N ILE A 25 7.48 -17.78 -19.36
CA ILE A 25 8.03 -17.66 -20.71
C ILE A 25 6.98 -18.22 -21.67
N GLU A 26 6.54 -17.38 -22.59
CA GLU A 26 5.60 -17.75 -23.64
C GLU A 26 6.32 -17.78 -24.99
N GLN A 27 6.06 -18.81 -25.79
CA GLN A 27 6.55 -18.86 -27.16
C GLN A 27 5.47 -18.34 -28.10
N THR A 28 5.83 -17.35 -28.90
CA THR A 28 4.97 -16.88 -29.98
C THR A 28 5.04 -17.84 -31.17
N SER A 29 3.97 -17.89 -31.95
CA SER A 29 3.85 -18.66 -33.19
C SER A 29 4.89 -18.30 -34.27
N LYS A 30 5.67 -17.23 -34.07
CA LYS A 30 6.79 -16.79 -34.93
C LYS A 30 8.17 -17.23 -34.41
N GLY A 31 8.25 -18.00 -33.32
CA GLY A 31 9.50 -18.47 -32.73
C GLY A 31 10.20 -17.49 -31.79
N ASN A 32 9.59 -16.35 -31.48
CA ASN A 32 10.12 -15.41 -30.48
C ASN A 32 9.62 -15.77 -29.08
N SER A 33 10.53 -15.79 -28.10
CA SER A 33 10.21 -16.00 -26.69
C SER A 33 9.91 -14.66 -26.01
N ILE A 34 8.72 -14.55 -25.42
CA ILE A 34 8.30 -13.43 -24.58
C ILE A 34 8.41 -13.86 -23.12
N ALA A 35 9.07 -13.05 -22.29
CA ALA A 35 9.13 -13.25 -20.85
C ALA A 35 7.99 -12.48 -20.17
N ILE A 36 7.31 -13.13 -19.23
CA ILE A 36 6.44 -12.47 -18.27
C ILE A 36 7.27 -12.13 -17.03
N LEU A 37 7.29 -10.85 -16.70
CA LEU A 37 8.12 -10.24 -15.67
C LEU A 37 7.25 -9.76 -14.51
N HIS A 38 7.73 -9.99 -13.29
CA HIS A 38 7.16 -9.43 -12.05
C HIS A 38 8.17 -8.50 -11.40
N GLY A 39 7.80 -7.24 -11.17
CA GLY A 39 8.68 -6.26 -10.52
C GLY A 39 8.94 -6.66 -9.07
N ASP A 40 10.19 -6.57 -8.62
CA ASP A 40 10.52 -7.00 -7.26
C ASP A 40 9.94 -6.04 -6.21
N GLU A 41 10.20 -4.74 -6.38
CA GLU A 41 9.82 -3.69 -5.41
C GLU A 41 8.67 -2.79 -5.86
N VAL A 42 8.29 -2.88 -7.14
CA VAL A 42 7.16 -2.13 -7.72
C VAL A 42 6.13 -3.08 -8.28
N ARG A 43 4.86 -2.78 -8.00
CA ARG A 43 3.73 -3.65 -8.32
C ARG A 43 3.38 -3.61 -9.81
N LEU A 44 4.28 -4.18 -10.60
CA LEU A 44 4.24 -4.14 -12.05
C LEU A 44 4.41 -5.55 -12.59
N ILE A 45 3.45 -5.97 -13.43
CA ILE A 45 3.61 -7.12 -14.31
C ILE A 45 3.82 -6.57 -15.71
N ALA A 46 4.86 -7.03 -16.38
CA ALA A 46 5.18 -6.62 -17.74
C ALA A 46 5.56 -7.84 -18.57
N ASP A 47 5.23 -7.81 -19.85
CA ASP A 47 5.80 -8.71 -20.85
C ASP A 47 6.96 -8.02 -21.58
N SER A 48 7.94 -8.82 -22.01
CA SER A 48 9.10 -8.30 -22.72
C SER A 48 9.75 -9.37 -23.57
N ASP A 49 10.21 -9.00 -24.77
CA ASP A 49 11.09 -9.85 -25.57
C ASP A 49 12.42 -10.09 -24.86
N PHE A 50 13.01 -11.27 -25.08
CA PHE A 50 14.30 -11.64 -24.49
C PHE A 50 15.44 -10.69 -24.92
N SER A 51 15.34 -10.05 -26.09
CA SER A 51 16.33 -9.09 -26.60
C SER A 51 16.40 -7.80 -25.76
N ASP A 52 15.30 -7.42 -25.13
CA ASP A 52 15.19 -6.25 -24.26
C ASP A 52 15.67 -6.54 -22.82
N LEU A 53 15.89 -7.82 -22.47
CA LEU A 53 16.31 -8.23 -21.14
C LEU A 53 17.83 -8.15 -20.96
N VAL A 54 18.24 -7.76 -19.77
CA VAL A 54 19.62 -7.81 -19.26
C VAL A 54 19.61 -8.57 -17.95
N ALA A 55 20.43 -9.62 -17.84
CA ALA A 55 20.64 -10.32 -16.59
C ALA A 55 21.38 -9.40 -15.60
N VAL A 56 20.80 -9.21 -14.42
CA VAL A 56 21.40 -8.35 -13.39
C VAL A 56 22.34 -9.20 -12.54
N LYS A 57 23.59 -8.76 -12.36
CA LYS A 57 24.58 -9.50 -11.54
C LYS A 57 24.17 -9.54 -10.07
N LYS A 58 24.55 -10.60 -9.36
CA LYS A 58 24.23 -10.77 -7.93
C LYS A 58 24.70 -9.58 -7.06
N ASP A 59 25.87 -9.02 -7.36
CA ASP A 59 26.40 -7.87 -6.62
C ASP A 59 25.51 -6.63 -6.79
N GLU A 60 25.04 -6.37 -8.02
CA GLU A 60 24.13 -5.27 -8.30
C GLU A 60 22.76 -5.50 -7.66
N GLN A 61 22.23 -6.73 -7.70
CA GLN A 61 21.00 -7.09 -7.00
C GLN A 61 21.12 -6.80 -5.50
N MET A 62 22.22 -7.21 -4.87
CA MET A 62 22.47 -7.00 -3.44
C MET A 62 22.60 -5.50 -3.10
N MET A 63 23.27 -4.71 -3.95
CA MET A 63 23.39 -3.26 -3.79
C MET A 63 22.04 -2.55 -3.90
N ARG A 64 21.21 -2.90 -4.90
CA ARG A 64 19.85 -2.34 -5.06
C ARG A 64 18.98 -2.70 -3.86
N LYS A 65 18.97 -3.98 -3.46
CA LYS A 65 18.22 -4.45 -2.30
C LYS A 65 18.64 -3.73 -1.01
N LYS A 66 19.95 -3.57 -0.77
CA LYS A 66 20.45 -2.86 0.42
C LYS A 66 20.05 -1.39 0.42
N LYS A 67 20.00 -0.74 -0.75
CA LYS A 67 19.54 0.64 -0.90
C LYS A 67 18.06 0.78 -0.56
N ASP A 68 17.22 -0.13 -1.04
CA ASP A 68 15.79 -0.13 -0.75
C ASP A 68 15.52 -0.48 0.71
N GLU A 69 16.24 -1.45 1.29
CA GLU A 69 16.19 -1.73 2.73
C GLU A 69 16.62 -0.52 3.57
N SER A 70 17.63 0.24 3.15
CA SER A 70 18.05 1.45 3.84
C SER A 70 16.99 2.54 3.80
N ARG A 71 16.38 2.78 2.63
CA ARG A 71 15.27 3.74 2.48
C ARG A 71 14.06 3.33 3.32
N MET A 72 13.74 2.04 3.32
CA MET A 72 12.72 1.48 4.19
C MET A 72 13.04 1.77 5.65
N ASN A 73 14.26 1.45 6.12
CA ASN A 73 14.65 1.67 7.51
C ASN A 73 14.58 3.15 7.88
N GLU A 74 14.96 4.07 6.99
CA GLU A 74 14.83 5.51 7.22
C GLU A 74 13.36 5.95 7.38
N SER A 75 12.47 5.54 6.47
CA SER A 75 11.03 5.84 6.59
C SER A 75 10.41 5.23 7.85
N LEU A 76 10.87 4.04 8.26
CA LEU A 76 10.41 3.37 9.48
C LEU A 76 10.92 4.05 10.76
N GLU A 77 12.16 4.52 10.77
CA GLU A 77 12.72 5.26 11.89
C GLU A 77 12.00 6.60 12.09
N LEU A 78 11.69 7.33 11.01
CA LEU A 78 10.87 8.54 11.08
C LEU A 78 9.51 8.25 11.72
N LEU A 79 8.86 7.16 11.32
CA LEU A 79 7.56 6.77 11.88
C LEU A 79 7.65 6.38 13.36
N ARG A 80 8.73 5.69 13.76
CA ARG A 80 9.00 5.38 15.18
C ARG A 80 9.26 6.63 16.01
N GLN A 81 10.00 7.59 15.46
CA GLN A 81 10.28 8.88 16.11
C GLN A 81 8.99 9.69 16.29
N ASP A 82 8.17 9.80 15.24
CA ASP A 82 6.85 10.43 15.31
C ASP A 82 5.99 9.78 16.39
N TYR A 83 5.93 8.45 16.42
CA TYR A 83 5.16 7.72 17.43
C TYR A 83 5.67 7.93 18.85
N LYS A 84 6.99 7.96 19.04
CA LYS A 84 7.61 8.23 20.35
C LYS A 84 7.30 9.65 20.82
N LEU A 85 7.43 10.64 19.94
CA LEU A 85 7.11 12.05 20.23
C LEU A 85 5.62 12.22 20.58
N LEU A 86 4.73 11.57 19.82
CA LEU A 86 3.30 11.54 20.10
C LEU A 86 3.01 10.96 21.48
N ARG A 87 3.65 9.83 21.81
CA ARG A 87 3.53 9.20 23.12
C ARG A 87 4.00 10.12 24.24
N GLU A 88 5.17 10.72 24.12
CA GLU A 88 5.73 11.64 25.13
C GLU A 88 4.84 12.88 25.32
N LYS A 89 4.36 13.47 24.22
CA LYS A 89 3.41 14.60 24.23
C LYS A 89 2.11 14.22 24.97
N GLN A 90 1.58 13.03 24.72
CA GLN A 90 0.34 12.55 25.36
C GLN A 90 0.54 12.22 26.84
N GLU A 91 1.64 11.57 27.20
CA GLU A 91 2.03 11.31 28.60
C GLU A 91 2.19 12.63 29.37
N TYR A 92 2.74 13.67 28.74
CA TYR A 92 2.82 15.01 29.32
C TYR A 92 1.44 15.61 29.59
N TYR A 93 0.52 15.61 28.62
CA TYR A 93 -0.84 16.13 28.84
C TYR A 93 -1.62 15.35 29.91
N ALA A 94 -1.43 14.02 29.97
CA ALA A 94 -2.10 13.17 30.94
C ALA A 94 -1.57 13.37 32.37
N THR A 95 -0.28 13.64 32.53
CA THR A 95 0.36 13.83 33.85
C THR A 95 0.33 15.27 34.38
N SER A 96 0.04 16.26 33.51
CA SER A 96 0.07 17.69 33.86
C SER A 96 -1.01 18.18 34.85
N GLN A 97 -1.96 17.34 35.30
CA GLN A 97 -3.00 17.75 36.26
C GLN A 97 -3.21 16.83 37.46
N TYR A 98 -2.70 15.59 37.48
CA TYR A 98 -2.77 14.72 38.66
C TYR A 98 -1.57 13.76 38.72
N GLN A 99 -0.96 13.62 39.90
CA GLN A 99 0.02 12.58 40.22
C GLN A 99 -0.68 11.21 40.28
N HIS A 100 -1.12 10.67 39.15
CA HIS A 100 -1.61 9.29 39.07
C HIS A 100 -0.64 8.47 38.23
N GLN A 101 0.09 7.58 38.92
CA GLN A 101 0.95 6.54 38.35
C GLN A 101 0.11 5.40 37.71
N GLU A 102 -1.01 5.72 37.06
CA GLU A 102 -1.78 4.69 36.39
C GLU A 102 -1.13 4.34 35.05
N HIS A 103 -1.01 3.04 34.77
CA HIS A 103 -0.47 2.56 33.51
C HIS A 103 -1.47 2.81 32.38
N TYR A 104 -1.08 3.60 31.39
CA TYR A 104 -1.84 3.84 30.17
C TYR A 104 -1.56 2.73 29.16
N PHE A 105 -2.52 2.48 28.27
CA PHE A 105 -2.30 1.64 27.10
C PHE A 105 -2.80 2.30 25.82
N HIS A 106 -2.11 1.99 24.72
CA HIS A 106 -2.43 2.51 23.41
C HIS A 106 -3.24 1.47 22.64
N MET A 107 -4.33 1.92 22.02
CA MET A 107 -5.15 1.15 21.10
C MET A 107 -5.00 1.75 19.70
N PRO A 108 -3.95 1.35 18.94
CA PRO A 108 -3.81 1.75 17.55
C PRO A 108 -4.95 1.18 16.70
N GLY A 109 -5.26 1.87 15.60
CA GLY A 109 -6.33 1.44 14.70
C GLY A 109 -6.03 0.09 14.04
N LYS A 110 -7.03 -0.78 14.00
CA LYS A 110 -6.97 -2.10 13.37
C LYS A 110 -7.08 -1.98 11.86
N VAL A 111 -6.18 -2.67 11.16
CA VAL A 111 -6.10 -2.67 9.70
C VAL A 111 -6.66 -3.98 9.14
N LEU A 112 -7.49 -3.88 8.11
CA LEU A 112 -7.82 -4.98 7.22
C LEU A 112 -7.21 -4.70 5.85
N HIS A 113 -6.26 -5.53 5.43
CA HIS A 113 -5.55 -5.37 4.15
C HIS A 113 -5.94 -6.48 3.18
N LEU A 114 -6.73 -6.12 2.16
CA LEU A 114 -7.03 -6.98 1.02
C LEU A 114 -6.05 -6.68 -0.11
N ASP A 115 -5.44 -7.72 -0.64
CA ASP A 115 -4.47 -7.57 -1.70
C ASP A 115 -4.60 -8.66 -2.78
N GLY A 116 -4.59 -8.26 -4.06
CA GLY A 116 -4.61 -9.18 -5.20
C GLY A 116 -3.30 -9.95 -5.46
N ASP A 117 -2.20 -9.53 -4.84
CA ASP A 117 -0.88 -10.14 -4.94
C ASP A 117 -0.44 -10.65 -3.55
N GLU A 118 -0.30 -11.98 -3.45
CA GLU A 118 0.06 -12.63 -2.20
C GLU A 118 1.48 -12.29 -1.73
N ALA A 119 2.42 -12.10 -2.66
CA ALA A 119 3.80 -11.77 -2.32
C ALA A 119 3.89 -10.33 -1.78
N TYR A 120 3.19 -9.37 -2.41
CA TYR A 120 3.13 -8.00 -1.87
C TYR A 120 2.42 -7.94 -0.53
N LEU A 121 1.32 -8.66 -0.36
CA LEU A 121 0.63 -8.74 0.92
C LEU A 121 1.60 -9.20 2.02
N LYS A 122 2.33 -10.29 1.79
CA LYS A 122 3.34 -10.80 2.74
C LYS A 122 4.40 -9.76 3.07
N LYS A 123 4.92 -9.03 2.07
CA LYS A 123 5.87 -7.92 2.29
C LYS A 123 5.26 -6.84 3.19
N CYS A 124 4.05 -6.37 2.90
CA CYS A 124 3.35 -5.34 3.69
C CYS A 124 3.08 -5.78 5.13
N LEU A 125 2.55 -7.00 5.32
CA LEU A 125 2.26 -7.56 6.64
C LEU A 125 3.51 -7.69 7.51
N ASN A 126 4.64 -8.07 6.92
CA ASN A 126 5.91 -8.13 7.65
C ASN A 126 6.34 -6.76 8.17
N VAL A 127 6.10 -5.71 7.40
CA VAL A 127 6.41 -4.33 7.81
C VAL A 127 5.43 -3.84 8.87
N TYR A 128 4.11 -4.05 8.70
CA TYR A 128 3.13 -3.73 9.74
C TYR A 128 3.47 -4.38 11.09
N LYS A 129 3.85 -5.66 11.08
CA LYS A 129 4.29 -6.39 12.29
C LYS A 129 5.52 -5.79 12.94
N LYS A 130 6.52 -5.35 12.15
CA LYS A 130 7.74 -4.71 12.66
C LYS A 130 7.49 -3.35 13.32
N ILE A 131 6.41 -2.66 12.92
CA ILE A 131 6.02 -1.35 13.48
C ILE A 131 5.02 -1.52 14.64
N GLY A 132 4.31 -2.65 14.70
CA GLY A 132 3.29 -2.90 15.74
C GLY A 132 1.88 -2.45 15.34
N VAL A 133 1.60 -2.31 14.04
CA VAL A 133 0.25 -2.04 13.54
C VAL A 133 -0.58 -3.33 13.62
N PRO A 134 -1.74 -3.35 14.30
CA PRO A 134 -2.63 -4.51 14.31
C PRO A 134 -3.23 -4.70 12.92
N VAL A 135 -2.94 -5.82 12.25
CA VAL A 135 -3.37 -6.05 10.87
C VAL A 135 -3.87 -7.47 10.63
N TYR A 136 -4.95 -7.58 9.87
CA TYR A 136 -5.40 -8.81 9.22
C TYR A 136 -5.19 -8.67 7.70
N GLY A 137 -4.42 -9.58 7.11
CA GLY A 137 -4.17 -9.61 5.67
C GLY A 137 -4.94 -10.73 4.99
N ILE A 138 -5.59 -10.43 3.86
CA ILE A 138 -6.35 -11.39 3.07
C ILE A 138 -5.95 -11.27 1.61
N HIS A 139 -5.42 -12.35 1.05
CA HIS A 139 -5.22 -12.44 -0.39
C HIS A 139 -6.57 -12.62 -1.07
N CYS A 140 -6.93 -11.70 -1.98
CA CYS A 140 -8.19 -11.73 -2.68
C CYS A 140 -8.02 -11.13 -4.08
N HIS A 141 -8.37 -11.88 -5.12
CA HIS A 141 -8.35 -11.33 -6.48
C HIS A 141 -9.29 -10.13 -6.62
N GLU A 142 -8.87 -9.13 -7.39
CA GLU A 142 -9.51 -7.82 -7.51
C GLU A 142 -11.00 -7.95 -7.89
N LYS A 143 -11.33 -8.88 -8.78
CA LYS A 143 -12.70 -9.16 -9.23
C LYS A 143 -13.62 -9.73 -8.14
N LYS A 144 -13.06 -10.31 -7.09
CA LYS A 144 -13.81 -10.95 -5.99
C LYS A 144 -13.90 -10.06 -4.75
N MET A 145 -13.09 -9.00 -4.67
CA MET A 145 -13.02 -8.13 -3.49
C MET A 145 -14.38 -7.48 -3.18
N SER A 146 -15.11 -7.02 -4.20
CA SER A 146 -16.40 -6.35 -4.00
C SER A 146 -17.48 -7.27 -3.41
N ALA A 147 -17.41 -8.57 -3.70
CA ALA A 147 -18.35 -9.57 -3.19
C ALA A 147 -18.04 -10.01 -1.75
N SER A 148 -16.76 -10.00 -1.35
CA SER A 148 -16.35 -10.45 -0.01
C SER A 148 -16.28 -9.32 1.03
N ILE A 149 -16.15 -8.06 0.60
CA ILE A 149 -15.81 -6.97 1.51
C ILE A 149 -16.83 -6.78 2.64
N GLU A 150 -18.12 -6.96 2.38
CA GLU A 150 -19.17 -6.79 3.39
C GLU A 150 -19.03 -7.78 4.56
N GLU A 151 -18.86 -9.07 4.25
CA GLU A 151 -18.65 -10.12 5.27
C GLU A 151 -17.35 -9.88 6.06
N LEU A 152 -16.29 -9.43 5.36
CA LEU A 152 -15.01 -9.15 5.97
C LEU A 152 -15.08 -7.96 6.94
N LEU A 153 -15.83 -6.91 6.59
CA LEU A 153 -16.05 -5.78 7.50
C LEU A 153 -16.83 -6.20 8.74
N ASP A 154 -17.87 -7.03 8.58
CA ASP A 154 -18.66 -7.54 9.71
C ASP A 154 -17.81 -8.39 10.67
N LYS A 155 -16.91 -9.22 10.11
CA LYS A 155 -16.03 -10.13 10.85
C LYS A 155 -14.87 -9.43 11.55
N TYR A 156 -14.12 -8.60 10.84
CA TYR A 156 -12.86 -8.04 11.36
C TYR A 156 -13.03 -6.67 12.02
N ARG A 157 -14.10 -5.93 11.67
CA ARG A 157 -14.42 -4.59 12.19
C ARG A 157 -13.17 -3.70 12.26
N PRO A 158 -12.52 -3.43 11.12
CA PRO A 158 -11.32 -2.61 11.06
C PRO A 158 -11.66 -1.11 11.21
N ASP A 159 -10.67 -0.34 11.65
CA ASP A 159 -10.70 1.13 11.62
C ASP A 159 -10.15 1.65 10.27
N ILE A 160 -9.24 0.87 9.66
CA ILE A 160 -8.60 1.17 8.38
C ILE A 160 -8.74 -0.02 7.44
N LEU A 161 -9.28 0.22 6.24
CA LEU A 161 -9.38 -0.75 5.16
C LEU A 161 -8.40 -0.39 4.04
N VAL A 162 -7.58 -1.36 3.64
CA VAL A 162 -6.63 -1.24 2.54
C VAL A 162 -7.05 -2.18 1.42
N ILE A 163 -7.35 -1.63 0.24
CA ILE A 163 -7.77 -2.38 -0.95
C ILE A 163 -6.71 -2.14 -2.02
N THR A 164 -5.79 -3.08 -2.19
CA THR A 164 -4.70 -2.97 -3.17
C THR A 164 -4.73 -4.15 -4.12
N GLY A 165 -4.25 -3.97 -5.34
CA GLY A 165 -4.37 -4.99 -6.38
C GLY A 165 -3.43 -4.70 -7.53
N HIS A 166 -3.54 -5.43 -8.61
CA HIS A 166 -2.93 -5.04 -9.88
C HIS A 166 -3.87 -4.11 -10.61
N ASP A 167 -3.31 -3.14 -11.33
CA ASP A 167 -4.04 -2.33 -12.28
C ASP A 167 -3.10 -1.84 -13.36
N ALA A 168 -3.68 -1.37 -14.46
CA ALA A 168 -2.93 -0.82 -15.57
C ALA A 168 -3.85 0.05 -16.42
N TYR A 169 -3.34 1.20 -16.83
CA TYR A 169 -4.02 2.07 -17.79
C TYR A 169 -3.67 1.66 -19.21
N SER A 170 -4.68 1.53 -20.07
CA SER A 170 -4.51 1.22 -21.49
C SER A 170 -5.04 2.35 -22.37
N LYS A 171 -4.11 3.08 -23.01
CA LYS A 171 -4.43 4.15 -23.98
C LYS A 171 -5.28 3.68 -25.16
N GLN A 172 -5.23 2.39 -25.49
CA GLN A 172 -6.01 1.82 -26.61
C GLN A 172 -7.49 1.63 -26.24
N LYS A 173 -7.81 1.53 -24.95
CA LYS A 173 -9.16 1.26 -24.47
C LYS A 173 -10.00 2.52 -24.22
N GLY A 174 -9.35 3.68 -24.06
CA GLY A 174 -10.03 4.93 -23.79
C GLY A 174 -9.07 6.04 -23.38
N SER A 175 -9.64 7.20 -23.05
CA SER A 175 -8.89 8.32 -22.47
C SER A 175 -8.49 8.03 -21.03
N ILE A 176 -7.62 8.87 -20.47
CA ILE A 176 -7.17 8.75 -19.09
C ILE A 176 -8.30 8.99 -18.06
N ASP A 177 -9.38 9.65 -18.47
CA ASP A 177 -10.54 9.91 -17.62
C ASP A 177 -11.60 8.80 -17.73
N ASP A 178 -11.42 7.84 -18.64
CA ASP A 178 -12.34 6.72 -18.81
C ASP A 178 -11.95 5.57 -17.89
N LEU A 179 -12.80 5.29 -16.90
CA LEU A 179 -12.62 4.18 -15.96
C LEU A 179 -12.51 2.81 -16.66
N ASN A 180 -13.10 2.64 -17.85
CA ASN A 180 -13.03 1.39 -18.61
C ASN A 180 -11.68 1.19 -19.30
N ALA A 181 -10.86 2.23 -19.40
CA ALA A 181 -9.50 2.13 -19.90
C ALA A 181 -8.54 1.43 -18.91
N TYR A 182 -9.01 1.15 -17.70
CA TYR A 182 -8.25 0.54 -16.62
C TYR A 182 -8.63 -0.92 -16.42
N ARG A 183 -7.65 -1.75 -16.08
CA ARG A 183 -7.84 -3.20 -15.94
C ARG A 183 -8.74 -3.55 -14.76
N HIS A 184 -8.50 -2.93 -13.61
CA HIS A 184 -9.13 -3.29 -12.33
C HIS A 184 -9.67 -2.11 -11.52
N SER A 185 -9.42 -0.85 -11.92
CA SER A 185 -9.97 0.33 -11.22
C SER A 185 -11.47 0.24 -10.94
N LYS A 186 -12.27 -0.27 -11.89
CA LYS A 186 -13.72 -0.48 -11.69
C LYS A 186 -14.04 -1.40 -10.52
N HIS A 187 -13.24 -2.45 -10.29
CA HIS A 187 -13.45 -3.41 -9.22
C HIS A 187 -13.06 -2.82 -7.86
N PHE A 188 -12.00 -2.01 -7.81
CA PHE A 188 -11.67 -1.26 -6.60
C PHE A 188 -12.75 -0.24 -6.26
N VAL A 189 -13.24 0.52 -7.25
CA VAL A 189 -14.36 1.47 -7.07
C VAL A 189 -15.59 0.77 -6.49
N GLU A 190 -16.00 -0.36 -7.06
CA GLU A 190 -17.13 -1.15 -6.56
C GLU A 190 -16.89 -1.65 -5.14
N THR A 191 -15.66 -2.10 -4.83
CA THR A 191 -15.29 -2.56 -3.48
C THR A 191 -15.38 -1.41 -2.46
N VAL A 192 -14.88 -0.22 -2.80
CA VAL A 192 -14.97 0.98 -1.95
C VAL A 192 -16.44 1.36 -1.74
N GLN A 193 -17.25 1.35 -2.80
CA GLN A 193 -18.69 1.65 -2.70
C GLN A 193 -19.40 0.66 -1.78
N ASN A 194 -19.14 -0.64 -1.88
CA ASN A 194 -19.74 -1.65 -1.01
C ASN A 194 -19.28 -1.49 0.45
N ALA A 195 -18.00 -1.17 0.68
CA ALA A 195 -17.53 -0.82 2.02
C ALA A 195 -18.26 0.41 2.59
N ARG A 196 -18.51 1.43 1.75
CA ARG A 196 -19.24 2.65 2.14
C ARG A 196 -20.73 2.45 2.35
N LYS A 197 -21.35 1.42 1.76
CA LYS A 197 -22.73 1.02 2.11
C LYS A 197 -22.82 0.55 3.57
N LYS A 198 -21.80 -0.17 4.06
CA LYS A 198 -21.71 -0.64 5.45
C LYS A 198 -21.29 0.46 6.41
N THR A 199 -20.26 1.22 6.05
CA THR A 199 -19.74 2.33 6.87
C THR A 199 -19.61 3.60 6.03
N PRO A 200 -20.69 4.42 5.93
CA PRO A 200 -20.71 5.61 5.08
C PRO A 200 -19.74 6.70 5.53
N HIS A 201 -19.48 6.79 6.84
CA HIS A 201 -18.70 7.89 7.42
C HIS A 201 -17.20 7.72 7.17
N LEU A 202 -16.58 8.73 6.54
CA LEU A 202 -15.15 8.73 6.15
C LEU A 202 -14.20 8.57 7.34
N ASP A 203 -14.54 9.16 8.49
CA ASP A 203 -13.72 9.06 9.71
C ASP A 203 -13.99 7.80 10.56
N GLN A 204 -15.02 7.00 10.25
CA GLN A 204 -15.28 5.74 10.98
C GLN A 204 -14.56 4.55 10.36
N LEU A 205 -14.43 4.56 9.03
CA LEU A 205 -13.63 3.59 8.28
C LEU A 205 -12.76 4.36 7.32
N VAL A 206 -11.46 4.44 7.60
CA VAL A 206 -10.50 5.07 6.69
C VAL A 206 -10.17 4.09 5.58
N ILE A 207 -10.35 4.47 4.31
CA ILE A 207 -10.10 3.58 3.17
C ILE A 207 -8.90 4.07 2.37
N PHE A 208 -7.89 3.21 2.22
CA PHE A 208 -6.85 3.33 1.21
C PHE A 208 -7.19 2.40 0.05
N ALA A 209 -7.24 2.89 -1.19
CA ALA A 209 -7.59 2.05 -2.34
C ALA A 209 -6.71 2.28 -3.57
N GLY A 210 -6.48 1.22 -4.33
CA GLY A 210 -5.89 1.26 -5.66
C GLY A 210 -4.54 0.54 -5.78
N ALA A 211 -4.04 0.57 -7.01
CA ALA A 211 -2.80 -0.06 -7.45
C ALA A 211 -1.92 0.91 -8.24
N CYS A 212 -0.82 0.40 -8.78
CA CYS A 212 -0.09 1.09 -9.84
C CYS A 212 -1.04 1.49 -10.98
N GLN A 213 -0.92 2.73 -11.42
CA GLN A 213 -1.70 3.28 -12.53
C GLN A 213 -3.22 3.24 -12.35
N SER A 214 -3.76 3.16 -11.14
CA SER A 214 -5.21 3.21 -10.94
C SER A 214 -5.82 4.56 -11.30
N HIS A 215 -7.14 4.55 -11.58
CA HIS A 215 -7.94 5.74 -11.80
C HIS A 215 -8.29 6.42 -10.47
N PHE A 216 -7.32 7.20 -9.98
CA PHE A 216 -7.34 7.91 -8.70
C PHE A 216 -8.65 8.68 -8.44
N GLU A 217 -9.13 9.43 -9.43
CA GLU A 217 -10.29 10.32 -9.30
C GLU A 217 -11.56 9.53 -8.99
N SER A 218 -11.75 8.37 -9.62
CA SER A 218 -12.91 7.52 -9.33
C SER A 218 -12.83 6.87 -7.96
N LEU A 219 -11.63 6.54 -7.48
CA LEU A 219 -11.46 5.97 -6.14
C LEU A 219 -11.80 6.98 -5.05
N ILE A 220 -11.33 8.22 -5.18
CA ILE A 220 -11.69 9.31 -4.27
C ILE A 220 -13.20 9.58 -4.33
N ARG A 221 -13.78 9.70 -5.54
CA ARG A 221 -15.22 9.90 -5.72
C ARG A 221 -16.07 8.75 -5.15
N ALA A 222 -15.54 7.52 -5.15
CA ALA A 222 -16.20 6.36 -4.55
C ALA A 222 -16.22 6.40 -3.01
N GLY A 223 -15.40 7.26 -2.39
CA GLY A 223 -15.32 7.44 -0.95
C GLY A 223 -14.04 6.89 -0.31
N ALA A 224 -12.98 6.65 -1.09
CA ALA A 224 -11.66 6.38 -0.52
C ALA A 224 -11.08 7.64 0.12
N ASN A 225 -10.43 7.50 1.28
CA ASN A 225 -9.72 8.60 1.92
C ASN A 225 -8.39 8.85 1.22
N PHE A 226 -7.70 7.77 0.85
CA PHE A 226 -6.45 7.80 0.11
C PHE A 226 -6.56 6.88 -1.10
N ALA A 227 -5.95 7.30 -2.20
CA ALA A 227 -5.89 6.49 -3.40
C ALA A 227 -4.54 6.59 -4.09
N SER A 228 -4.19 5.53 -4.81
CA SER A 228 -2.93 5.46 -5.54
C SER A 228 -3.00 6.05 -6.95
N SER A 229 -1.83 6.41 -7.43
CA SER A 229 -1.46 6.83 -8.77
C SER A 229 -2.27 7.98 -9.38
N PRO A 230 -2.34 9.18 -8.75
CA PRO A 230 -2.91 10.37 -9.40
C PRO A 230 -2.28 10.67 -10.77
N SER A 231 -0.96 10.46 -10.89
CA SER A 231 -0.21 10.64 -12.15
C SER A 231 -0.09 9.34 -12.97
N ARG A 232 -0.82 8.28 -12.60
CA ARG A 232 -0.84 6.98 -13.28
C ARG A 232 0.57 6.36 -13.38
N VAL A 233 1.34 6.48 -12.30
CA VAL A 233 2.70 5.94 -12.14
C VAL A 233 2.70 4.65 -11.33
N ASN A 234 3.81 3.92 -11.40
CA ASN A 234 4.05 2.79 -10.49
C ASN A 234 4.28 3.30 -9.06
N ILE A 235 3.69 2.61 -8.09
CA ILE A 235 3.86 2.90 -6.66
C ILE A 235 4.75 1.86 -5.99
N HIS A 236 5.44 2.27 -4.93
CA HIS A 236 6.24 1.35 -4.15
C HIS A 236 5.34 0.52 -3.23
N ALA A 237 5.72 -0.72 -2.96
CA ALA A 237 4.98 -1.61 -2.06
C ALA A 237 4.77 -1.06 -0.63
N LEU A 238 5.58 -0.10 -0.18
CA LEU A 238 5.60 0.39 1.20
C LEU A 238 4.81 1.68 1.39
N ASP A 239 4.47 2.34 0.29
CA ASP A 239 3.73 3.59 0.29
C ASP A 239 2.36 3.46 0.99
N PRO A 240 1.55 2.40 0.74
CA PRO A 240 0.34 2.16 1.52
C PRO A 240 0.63 1.90 3.00
N VAL A 241 1.71 1.20 3.30
CA VAL A 241 2.09 0.82 4.68
C VAL A 241 2.38 2.06 5.52
N TYR A 242 3.13 3.01 4.97
CA TYR A 242 3.48 4.26 5.65
C TYR A 242 2.23 5.10 5.98
N ILE A 243 1.35 5.32 4.98
CA ILE A 243 0.10 6.07 5.17
C ILE A 243 -0.75 5.43 6.26
N VAL A 244 -0.96 4.12 6.17
CA VAL A 244 -1.81 3.37 7.10
C VAL A 244 -1.24 3.36 8.52
N ALA A 245 0.08 3.22 8.66
CA ALA A 245 0.73 3.28 9.97
C ALA A 245 0.60 4.69 10.58
N LYS A 246 0.81 5.76 9.80
CA LYS A 246 0.60 7.14 10.28
C LYS A 246 -0.84 7.34 10.74
N ILE A 247 -1.85 6.87 9.99
CA ILE A 247 -3.26 6.94 10.42
C ILE A 247 -3.50 6.16 11.72
N SER A 248 -3.03 4.91 11.78
CA SER A 248 -3.22 3.99 12.92
C SER A 248 -2.67 4.56 14.23
N PHE A 249 -1.56 5.28 14.16
CA PHE A 249 -0.88 5.88 15.32
C PHE A 249 -1.17 7.37 15.54
N THR A 250 -1.93 8.04 14.67
CA THR A 250 -2.35 9.42 14.90
C THR A 250 -3.58 9.43 15.82
N PRO A 251 -3.67 10.34 16.81
CA PRO A 251 -4.82 10.43 17.72
C PRO A 251 -6.10 10.81 16.98
N PHE A 252 -7.23 10.29 17.45
CA PHE A 252 -8.53 10.50 16.78
C PHE A 252 -9.06 11.94 16.76
N MET A 253 -8.49 12.79 17.58
CA MET A 253 -8.79 14.23 17.63
C MET A 253 -7.85 15.04 16.73
N GLU A 254 -6.76 14.44 16.25
CA GLU A 254 -5.78 15.10 15.39
C GLU A 254 -6.07 14.79 13.92
N ARG A 255 -5.82 15.78 13.06
CA ARG A 255 -5.94 15.66 11.60
C ARG A 255 -4.59 15.27 11.01
N ILE A 256 -4.65 14.45 9.98
CA ILE A 256 -3.47 14.03 9.23
C ILE A 256 -3.25 15.03 8.10
N ASN A 257 -2.07 15.65 8.07
CA ASN A 257 -1.68 16.51 6.97
C ASN A 257 -1.33 15.66 5.74
N VAL A 258 -2.22 15.66 4.74
CA VAL A 258 -2.05 14.87 3.51
C VAL A 258 -0.70 15.14 2.86
N TRP A 259 -0.26 16.40 2.78
CA TRP A 259 0.98 16.75 2.10
C TRP A 259 2.23 16.27 2.84
N GLU A 260 2.22 16.35 4.17
CA GLU A 260 3.29 15.79 5.01
C GLU A 260 3.42 14.28 4.80
N VAL A 261 2.29 13.56 4.82
CA VAL A 261 2.29 12.11 4.66
C VAL A 261 2.78 11.72 3.27
N LEU A 262 2.31 12.41 2.22
CA LEU A 262 2.73 12.14 0.85
C LEU A 262 4.23 12.38 0.66
N ARG A 263 4.78 13.48 1.18
CA ARG A 263 6.22 13.81 1.06
C ARG A 263 7.14 12.72 1.61
N ASN A 264 6.70 12.04 2.65
CA ASN A 264 7.48 11.00 3.35
C ASN A 264 7.30 9.60 2.74
N THR A 265 6.41 9.45 1.74
CA THR A 265 6.32 8.22 0.93
C THR A 265 7.40 8.20 -0.16
N LEU A 266 7.70 7.00 -0.68
CA LEU A 266 8.75 6.80 -1.67
C LEU A 266 8.36 7.36 -3.03
N THR A 267 7.08 7.28 -3.41
CA THR A 267 6.58 7.82 -4.69
C THR A 267 5.94 9.21 -4.63
N ARG A 268 5.70 9.73 -3.42
CA ARG A 268 5.21 11.09 -3.17
C ARG A 268 3.89 11.40 -3.88
N GLU A 269 3.63 12.68 -4.15
CA GLU A 269 2.36 13.17 -4.71
C GLU A 269 2.06 12.65 -6.13
N LYS A 270 3.07 12.15 -6.85
CA LYS A 270 2.86 11.51 -8.15
C LYS A 270 2.19 10.16 -8.02
N GLY A 271 2.58 9.40 -6.99
CA GLY A 271 2.13 8.04 -6.77
C GLY A 271 0.97 7.90 -5.80
N LEU A 272 0.68 8.91 -4.98
CA LEU A 272 -0.35 8.83 -3.95
C LEU A 272 -1.07 10.17 -3.79
N GLY A 273 -2.35 10.11 -3.42
CA GLY A 273 -3.14 11.27 -3.06
C GLY A 273 -4.21 10.91 -2.03
N GLY A 274 -4.92 11.91 -1.54
CA GLY A 274 -5.99 11.69 -0.58
C GLY A 274 -6.68 12.98 -0.14
N ILE A 275 -7.63 12.82 0.77
CA ILE A 275 -8.39 13.88 1.42
C ILE A 275 -8.02 13.99 2.90
N GLU A 276 -8.35 15.13 3.51
CA GLU A 276 -8.17 15.33 4.94
C GLU A 276 -8.86 14.21 5.73
N THR A 277 -8.12 13.59 6.66
CA THR A 277 -8.55 12.40 7.40
C THR A 277 -8.04 12.51 8.84
N ARG A 278 -8.83 12.04 9.81
CA ARG A 278 -8.41 11.99 11.22
C ARG A 278 -7.58 10.75 11.53
N GLY A 279 -6.79 10.83 12.59
CA GLY A 279 -6.19 9.65 13.20
C GLY A 279 -7.24 8.70 13.78
N VAL A 280 -6.80 7.52 14.24
CA VAL A 280 -7.68 6.53 14.87
C VAL A 280 -7.17 6.02 16.22
N LEU A 281 -5.95 6.36 16.62
CA LEU A 281 -5.36 5.97 17.91
C LEU A 281 -6.23 6.43 19.07
N ARG A 282 -6.49 5.49 20.00
CA ARG A 282 -7.12 5.75 21.30
C ARG A 282 -6.14 5.42 22.44
N ILE A 283 -6.33 6.09 23.57
CA ILE A 283 -5.61 5.82 24.82
C ILE A 283 -6.64 5.34 25.85
N GLY A 284 -6.31 4.26 26.55
CA GLY A 284 -7.14 3.72 27.62
C GLY A 284 -6.40 3.69 28.97
N MET A 285 -7.18 3.63 30.05
CA MET A 285 -6.74 3.48 31.45
C MET A 285 -7.81 2.76 32.29
N PRO A 286 -7.46 2.05 33.37
CA PRO A 286 -6.11 1.62 33.76
C PRO A 286 -5.69 0.30 33.07
N TYR A 287 -4.40 0.15 32.74
CA TYR A 287 -3.84 -1.12 32.30
C TYR A 287 -3.27 -1.90 33.48
N LYS A 288 -3.97 -2.93 33.94
CA LYS A 288 -3.42 -3.89 34.91
C LYS A 288 -2.84 -5.07 34.12
N SER A 289 -1.53 -5.08 33.93
CA SER A 289 -0.85 -6.32 33.54
C SER A 289 -0.97 -7.28 34.73
N ASN A 290 -1.73 -8.36 34.56
CA ASN A 290 -1.60 -9.54 35.42
C ASN A 290 -0.30 -10.28 35.06
#